data_AF-A0A4C1TXA4-F1
#
_entry.id   AF-A0A4C1TXA4-F1
#
_cell.length_a   1.000
_cell.length_b   1.000
_cell.length_c   1.000
_cell.angle_alpha   90.00
_cell.angle_beta   90.00
_cell.angle_gamma   90.00
#
_symmetry.space_group_name_H-M   'P 1'
#
loop_
_entity.id
_entity.type
_entity.pdbx_description
1 polymer ?
#
loop_
_entity_poly.entity_id
_entity_poly.type
_entity_poly.pdbx_seq_one_letter_code
_entity_poly.pdbx_strand_id
1 'polypeptide(L)'
;MEQGFSKANSTNLPRIHLLMLGEFLASNKDFCSAEFRNVKTSMSSRPSYGDDAVSYVQLKREGDICIVKCKVCPEHKVHAKLYSVTLIMDEQEEAVKSIECHDCVASQGGCKHAIAFLMWIHRRSEEPSCTSVECYWMKSKLSRAGSTLKYLTASEMSNAKPSLPSNTEVFEKFLEEGKKRRLNNCEVIKYQNDYVFDQTESLSMHTLVLKYKERSCDRFLEKIALSDADVYNIEK
;
A
#
# COMPACT_ATOMS: atom_id res chain seq x y z
N MET A 1 20.40 -17.89 8.47
CA MET A 1 21.08 -16.72 9.06
C MET A 1 22.51 -16.80 8.60
N GLU A 2 23.08 -15.68 8.19
CA GLU A 2 24.45 -15.64 7.67
C GLU A 2 25.47 -15.77 8.81
N GLN A 3 26.65 -16.31 8.51
CA GLN A 3 27.70 -16.49 9.51
C GLN A 3 28.16 -15.13 10.05
N GLY A 4 28.22 -15.00 11.38
CA GLY A 4 28.58 -13.76 12.05
C GLY A 4 27.44 -12.73 12.18
N PHE A 5 26.24 -13.03 11.70
CA PHE A 5 25.06 -12.19 11.89
C PHE A 5 24.22 -12.67 13.08
N SER A 6 23.57 -11.71 13.75
CA SER A 6 22.66 -11.91 14.87
C SER A 6 21.23 -11.55 14.48
N LYS A 7 20.23 -12.12 15.17
CA LYS A 7 18.81 -11.75 14.96
C LYS A 7 18.61 -10.30 15.39
N ALA A 8 17.98 -9.50 14.54
CA ALA A 8 17.55 -8.18 14.95
C ALA A 8 16.34 -8.28 15.89
N ASN A 9 16.32 -7.40 16.88
CA ASN A 9 15.24 -7.19 17.83
C ASN A 9 15.16 -5.70 18.20
N SER A 10 14.16 -5.31 18.98
CA SER A 10 13.96 -3.90 19.38
C SER A 10 15.12 -3.30 20.19
N THR A 11 16.05 -4.11 20.73
CA THR A 11 17.14 -3.63 21.58
C THR A 11 18.50 -3.53 20.86
N ASN A 12 18.63 -4.07 19.65
CA ASN A 12 19.92 -4.15 18.96
C ASN A 12 19.95 -3.52 17.57
N LEU A 13 18.83 -2.99 17.07
CA LEU A 13 18.80 -2.20 15.84
C LEU A 13 19.67 -0.95 15.96
N PRO A 14 20.38 -0.55 14.89
CA PRO A 14 21.04 0.74 14.86
C PRO A 14 20.01 1.87 14.86
N ARG A 15 20.36 2.98 15.50
CA ARG A 15 19.47 4.13 15.64
C ARG A 15 19.58 5.03 14.41
N ILE A 16 18.53 5.13 13.61
CA ILE A 16 18.50 6.03 12.46
C ILE A 16 17.58 7.20 12.79
N HIS A 17 18.16 8.39 12.94
CA HIS A 17 17.42 9.62 13.21
C HIS A 17 16.95 10.32 11.96
N LEU A 18 15.95 11.19 12.12
CA LEU A 18 15.37 11.98 11.03
C LEU A 18 16.43 12.81 10.27
N LEU A 19 17.44 13.34 10.97
CA LEU A 19 18.53 14.09 10.34
C LEU A 19 19.40 13.19 9.45
N MET A 20 19.86 12.05 9.95
CA MET A 20 20.65 11.09 9.16
C MET A 20 19.89 10.62 7.92
N LEU A 21 18.58 10.38 8.08
CA LEU A 21 17.69 10.00 6.99
C LEU A 21 17.61 11.12 5.94
N GLY A 22 17.42 12.37 6.37
CA GLY A 22 17.37 13.54 5.50
C GLY A 22 18.68 13.75 4.74
N GLU A 23 19.82 13.68 5.42
CA GLU A 23 21.15 13.82 4.84
C GLU A 23 21.43 12.72 3.81
N PHE A 24 21.11 11.46 4.14
CA PHE A 24 21.30 10.34 3.22
C PHE A 24 20.44 10.50 1.96
N LEU A 25 19.15 10.81 2.11
CA LEU A 25 18.25 10.97 0.96
C LEU A 25 18.62 12.19 0.10
N ALA A 26 19.11 13.27 0.71
CA ALA A 26 19.52 14.47 -0.01
C ALA A 26 20.83 14.29 -0.77
N SER A 27 21.79 13.56 -0.20
CA SER A 27 23.13 13.33 -0.78
C SER A 27 23.15 12.19 -1.82
N ASN A 28 22.23 11.24 -1.72
CA ASN A 28 22.20 10.09 -2.61
C ASN A 28 21.41 10.37 -3.90
N LYS A 29 22.11 10.33 -5.03
CA LYS A 29 21.55 10.60 -6.37
C LYS A 29 20.44 9.63 -6.77
N ASP A 30 20.47 8.41 -6.26
CA ASP A 30 19.49 7.37 -6.57
C ASP A 30 18.11 7.70 -5.96
N PHE A 31 18.08 8.50 -4.89
CA PHE A 31 16.86 8.89 -4.19
C PHE A 31 16.51 10.38 -4.36
N CYS A 32 17.47 11.21 -4.76
CA CYS A 32 17.30 12.66 -4.98
C CYS A 32 16.97 13.03 -6.44
N SER A 33 16.87 12.04 -7.33
CA SER A 33 16.51 12.22 -8.75
C SER A 33 15.08 12.80 -8.91
N ALA A 34 14.93 13.72 -9.88
CA ALA A 34 13.66 14.43 -10.12
C ALA A 34 12.50 13.49 -10.50
N GLU A 35 12.78 12.32 -11.07
CA GLU A 35 11.78 11.34 -11.52
C GLU A 35 11.19 10.49 -10.38
N PHE A 36 11.88 10.42 -9.24
CA PHE A 36 11.41 9.71 -8.04
C PHE A 36 10.85 10.64 -6.98
N ARG A 37 10.85 11.96 -7.20
CA ARG A 37 10.34 12.93 -6.24
C ARG A 37 8.87 12.64 -5.91
N ASN A 38 8.66 12.34 -4.64
CA ASN A 38 7.41 12.30 -3.88
C ASN A 38 6.53 11.06 -4.02
N VAL A 39 6.19 10.53 -5.20
CA VAL A 39 5.12 9.49 -5.24
C VAL A 39 5.59 8.11 -4.80
N LYS A 40 6.67 7.57 -5.39
CA LYS A 40 7.18 6.22 -5.05
C LYS A 40 7.81 6.18 -3.67
N THR A 41 8.55 7.22 -3.29
CA THR A 41 9.13 7.35 -1.95
C THR A 41 8.05 7.48 -0.89
N SER A 42 7.01 8.31 -1.10
CA SER A 42 5.90 8.44 -0.16
C SER A 42 5.09 7.15 0.00
N MET A 43 4.84 6.42 -1.10
CA MET A 43 4.15 5.13 -1.02
C MET A 43 4.97 4.07 -0.28
N SER A 44 6.28 4.02 -0.54
CA SER A 44 7.18 3.01 0.03
C SER A 44 7.56 3.30 1.48
N SER A 45 7.53 4.57 1.90
CA SER A 45 7.78 4.97 3.29
C SER A 45 6.61 4.69 4.22
N ARG A 46 5.43 4.33 3.70
CA ARG A 46 4.23 4.06 4.51
C ARG A 46 4.50 2.97 5.55
N PRO A 47 4.10 3.18 6.82
CA PRO A 47 4.17 2.16 7.86
C PRO A 47 3.53 0.84 7.46
N SER A 48 2.32 0.91 6.89
CA SER A 48 1.55 -0.26 6.47
C SER A 48 2.29 -1.16 5.47
N TYR A 49 3.13 -0.59 4.59
CA TYR A 49 3.89 -1.41 3.65
C TYR A 49 5.15 -1.99 4.29
N GLY A 50 5.98 -1.16 4.90
CA GLY A 50 7.26 -1.60 5.48
C GLY A 50 7.07 -2.67 6.56
N ASP A 51 6.09 -2.49 7.45
CA ASP A 51 5.87 -3.37 8.59
C ASP A 51 5.33 -4.75 8.19
N ASP A 52 4.60 -4.81 7.06
CA ASP A 52 4.05 -6.07 6.57
C ASP A 52 4.98 -6.77 5.56
N ALA A 53 5.90 -6.02 4.92
CA ALA A 53 6.78 -6.53 3.87
C ALA A 53 8.16 -7.00 4.36
N VAL A 54 8.72 -6.33 5.38
CA VAL A 54 10.07 -6.63 5.89
C VAL A 54 10.06 -7.91 6.73
N SER A 55 11.09 -8.74 6.56
CA SER A 55 11.24 -10.02 7.24
C SER A 55 12.69 -10.44 7.39
N TYR A 56 12.94 -11.39 8.29
CA TYR A 56 14.25 -12.01 8.51
C TYR A 56 15.37 -10.97 8.68
N VAL A 57 15.14 -9.98 9.54
CA VAL A 57 16.12 -8.92 9.78
C VAL A 57 17.25 -9.47 10.66
N GLN A 58 18.47 -9.30 10.17
CA GLN A 58 19.70 -9.72 10.86
C GLN A 58 20.72 -8.59 10.79
N LEU A 59 21.59 -8.51 11.79
CA LEU A 59 22.63 -7.49 11.83
C LEU A 59 23.97 -8.03 12.32
N LYS A 60 25.04 -7.40 11.87
CA LYS A 60 26.42 -7.65 12.27
C LYS A 60 27.10 -6.29 12.52
N ARG A 61 27.87 -6.20 13.60
CA ARG A 61 28.70 -5.04 13.89
C ARG A 61 30.16 -5.40 13.67
N GLU A 62 30.87 -4.56 12.93
CA GLU A 62 32.29 -4.66 12.62
C GLU A 62 32.96 -3.34 13.00
N GLY A 63 33.40 -3.22 14.25
CA GLY A 63 33.81 -1.92 14.82
C GLY A 63 32.62 -0.97 14.88
N ASP A 64 32.78 0.22 14.31
CA ASP A 64 31.75 1.27 14.23
C ASP A 64 30.74 1.04 13.08
N ILE A 65 31.00 0.06 12.21
CA ILE A 65 30.12 -0.24 11.08
C ILE A 65 29.07 -1.28 11.46
N CYS A 66 27.81 -0.91 11.35
CA CYS A 66 26.64 -1.78 11.52
C CYS A 66 26.06 -2.16 10.16
N ILE A 67 26.10 -3.46 9.84
CA ILE A 67 25.57 -4.05 8.61
C ILE A 67 24.24 -4.71 8.96
N VAL A 68 23.14 -4.19 8.42
CA VAL A 68 21.79 -4.73 8.61
C VAL A 68 21.28 -5.32 7.30
N LYS A 69 20.82 -6.57 7.33
CA LYS A 69 20.25 -7.27 6.18
C LYS A 69 18.81 -7.66 6.46
N CYS A 70 17.97 -7.63 5.44
CA CYS A 70 16.62 -8.16 5.52
C CYS A 70 16.16 -8.82 4.22
N LYS A 71 14.97 -9.40 4.28
CA LYS A 71 14.20 -9.88 3.14
C LYS A 71 12.91 -9.09 3.03
N VAL A 72 12.63 -8.56 1.85
CA VAL A 72 11.43 -7.77 1.56
C VAL A 72 10.50 -8.55 0.62
N CYS A 73 9.24 -8.65 1.00
CA CYS A 73 8.23 -9.35 0.20
C CYS A 73 7.74 -8.50 -0.98
N PRO A 74 7.66 -9.06 -2.20
CA PRO A 74 7.02 -8.40 -3.32
C PRO A 74 5.54 -8.15 -3.06
N GLU A 75 5.09 -6.93 -3.34
CA GLU A 75 3.69 -6.52 -3.20
C GLU A 75 2.75 -7.22 -4.19
N HIS A 76 3.11 -7.26 -5.48
CA HIS A 76 2.23 -7.80 -6.54
C HIS A 76 2.29 -9.32 -6.69
N LYS A 77 3.20 -10.00 -5.97
CA LYS A 77 3.41 -11.45 -6.02
C LYS A 77 3.92 -11.94 -4.67
N VAL A 78 3.10 -11.89 -3.63
CA VAL A 78 3.49 -12.16 -2.23
C VAL A 78 4.11 -13.54 -1.97
N HIS A 79 3.98 -14.50 -2.89
CA HIS A 79 4.60 -15.83 -2.84
C HIS A 79 5.87 -15.97 -3.71
N ALA A 80 6.27 -14.91 -4.43
CA ALA A 80 7.48 -14.92 -5.22
C ALA A 80 8.74 -14.80 -4.35
N LYS A 81 9.91 -14.94 -4.99
CA LYS A 81 11.22 -14.80 -4.35
C LYS A 81 11.30 -13.45 -3.61
N LEU A 82 11.77 -13.51 -2.37
CA LEU A 82 11.98 -12.34 -1.53
C LEU A 82 13.19 -11.53 -2.03
N TYR A 83 13.08 -10.21 -2.01
CA TYR A 83 14.19 -9.32 -2.35
C TYR A 83 15.13 -9.19 -1.15
N SER A 84 16.43 -9.29 -1.38
CA SER A 84 17.44 -9.06 -0.36
C SER A 84 17.83 -7.58 -0.33
N VAL A 85 17.83 -6.98 0.86
CA VAL A 85 18.29 -5.59 1.05
C VAL A 85 19.38 -5.57 2.13
N THR A 86 20.44 -4.82 1.89
CA THR A 86 21.54 -4.58 2.84
C THR A 86 21.66 -3.08 3.10
N LEU A 87 21.68 -2.69 4.36
CA LEU A 87 21.97 -1.34 4.82
C LEU A 87 23.28 -1.36 5.59
N ILE A 88 24.15 -0.40 5.30
CA ILE A 88 25.43 -0.19 5.98
C ILE A 88 25.37 1.17 6.64
N MET A 89 25.58 1.18 7.94
CA MET A 89 25.57 2.37 8.77
C MET A 89 26.87 2.49 9.55
N ASP A 90 27.34 3.71 9.72
CA ASP A 90 28.42 4.08 10.62
C ASP A 90 27.79 4.62 11.90
N GLU A 91 27.91 3.85 12.98
CA GLU A 91 27.32 4.19 14.29
C GLU A 91 28.12 5.32 14.98
N GLN A 92 29.40 5.54 14.62
CA GLN A 92 30.22 6.61 15.19
C GLN A 92 29.93 7.95 14.51
N GLU A 93 29.89 7.96 13.18
CA GLU A 93 29.57 9.17 12.40
C GLU A 93 28.07 9.47 12.34
N GLU A 94 27.24 8.61 12.97
CA GLU A 94 25.78 8.67 12.90
C GLU A 94 25.27 8.84 11.45
N ALA A 95 25.82 8.04 10.53
CA ALA A 95 25.60 8.22 9.10
C ALA A 95 25.24 6.91 8.40
N VAL A 96 24.15 6.93 7.62
CA VAL A 96 23.82 5.84 6.69
C VAL A 96 24.79 5.95 5.51
N LYS A 97 25.65 4.94 5.32
CA LYS A 97 26.66 4.95 4.24
C LYS A 97 26.08 4.42 2.94
N SER A 98 25.31 3.33 2.99
CA SER A 98 24.67 2.79 1.80
C SER A 98 23.43 1.95 2.11
N ILE A 99 22.56 1.81 1.11
CA ILE A 99 21.48 0.84 1.10
C ILE A 99 21.33 0.25 -0.29
N GLU A 100 21.41 -1.07 -0.39
CA GLU A 100 21.45 -1.80 -1.66
C GLU A 100 20.40 -2.89 -1.69
N CYS A 101 19.67 -2.98 -2.81
CA CYS A 101 18.75 -4.08 -3.07
C CYS A 101 19.34 -4.99 -4.16
N HIS A 102 19.53 -6.27 -3.85
CA HIS A 102 20.33 -7.18 -4.67
C HIS A 102 19.55 -7.93 -5.75
N ASP A 103 18.23 -7.96 -5.64
CA ASP A 103 17.37 -8.82 -6.48
C ASP A 103 16.38 -8.00 -7.32
N CYS A 104 16.51 -6.66 -7.38
CA CYS A 104 15.54 -5.77 -8.00
C CYS A 104 16.12 -5.05 -9.24
N VAL A 105 15.37 -5.04 -10.35
CA VAL A 105 15.75 -4.35 -11.60
C VAL A 105 15.95 -2.84 -11.40
N ALA A 106 15.21 -2.25 -10.44
CA ALA A 106 15.29 -0.82 -10.13
C ALA A 106 16.32 -0.48 -9.04
N SER A 107 17.24 -1.41 -8.68
CA SER A 107 18.18 -1.20 -7.58
C SER A 107 19.13 0.00 -7.81
N GLN A 108 19.57 0.21 -9.05
CA GLN A 108 20.48 1.29 -9.45
C GLN A 108 19.85 2.69 -9.51
N GLY A 109 18.55 2.82 -9.25
CA GLY A 109 17.83 4.09 -9.34
C GLY A 109 16.89 4.32 -8.15
N GLY A 110 17.23 3.79 -6.98
CA GLY A 110 16.43 3.97 -5.77
C GLY A 110 15.14 3.14 -5.79
N CYS A 111 15.28 1.84 -5.52
CA CYS A 111 14.11 0.95 -5.51
C CYS A 111 13.21 1.13 -4.27
N LYS A 112 11.94 0.73 -4.41
CA LYS A 112 10.96 0.75 -3.31
C LYS A 112 11.38 -0.06 -2.09
N HIS A 113 12.11 -1.16 -2.29
CA HIS A 113 12.52 -2.06 -1.21
C HIS A 113 13.57 -1.42 -0.31
N ALA A 114 14.50 -0.66 -0.89
CA ALA A 114 15.51 0.08 -0.14
C ALA A 114 14.84 1.16 0.73
N ILE A 115 13.99 2.01 0.14
CA ILE A 115 13.26 3.03 0.90
C ILE A 115 12.40 2.40 2.01
N ALA A 116 11.64 1.35 1.70
CA ALA A 116 10.79 0.70 2.68
C ALA A 116 11.60 0.16 3.87
N PHE A 117 12.77 -0.42 3.61
CA PHE A 117 13.62 -0.94 4.67
C PHE A 117 14.29 0.18 5.50
N LEU A 118 14.80 1.22 4.85
CA LEU A 118 15.41 2.38 5.53
C LEU A 118 14.40 3.06 6.47
N MET A 119 13.19 3.34 5.96
CA MET A 119 12.11 3.94 6.75
C MET A 119 11.62 3.01 7.86
N TRP A 120 11.64 1.69 7.63
CA TRP A 120 11.29 0.72 8.65
C TRP A 120 12.31 0.73 9.81
N ILE A 121 13.61 0.73 9.55
CA ILE A 121 14.63 0.79 10.61
C ILE A 121 14.48 2.10 11.41
N HIS A 122 14.35 3.24 10.73
CA HIS A 122 14.13 4.54 11.38
C HIS A 122 12.98 4.47 12.39
N ARG A 123 11.79 4.03 11.96
CA ARG A 123 10.63 3.89 12.86
C ARG A 123 10.89 2.93 14.02
N ARG A 124 11.41 1.74 13.74
CA ARG A 124 11.64 0.70 14.76
C ARG A 124 12.75 1.04 15.74
N SER A 125 13.65 1.94 15.37
CA SER A 125 14.68 2.47 16.26
C SER A 125 14.21 3.64 17.13
N GLU A 126 13.10 4.29 16.76
CA GLU A 126 12.50 5.41 17.52
C GLU A 126 11.31 4.97 18.40
N GLU A 127 10.73 3.80 18.15
CA GLU A 127 9.74 3.18 19.04
C GLU A 127 10.40 2.82 20.39
N PRO A 128 9.97 3.42 21.52
CA PRO A 128 10.50 3.03 22.83
C PRO A 128 10.09 1.59 23.14
N SER A 129 11.01 0.79 23.67
CA SER A 129 10.68 -0.57 24.10
C SER A 129 9.65 -0.52 25.22
N CYS A 130 8.40 -0.87 24.90
CA CYS A 130 7.49 -1.43 25.89
C CYS A 130 8.16 -2.67 26.51
N THR A 131 7.72 -3.10 27.69
CA THR A 131 8.33 -4.13 28.55
C THR A 131 8.61 -5.51 27.91
N SER A 132 8.37 -5.67 26.60
CA SER A 132 8.67 -6.85 25.77
C SER A 132 9.67 -6.54 24.64
N VAL A 133 10.68 -7.40 24.48
CA VAL A 133 11.62 -7.38 23.35
C VAL A 133 10.95 -7.95 22.10
N GLU A 134 10.81 -7.15 21.03
CA GLU A 134 10.20 -7.58 19.77
C GLU A 134 11.26 -8.26 18.87
N CYS A 135 10.93 -9.42 18.28
CA CYS A 135 11.83 -10.17 17.41
C CYS A 135 11.55 -9.88 15.93
N TYR A 136 12.56 -9.44 15.19
CA TYR A 136 12.44 -9.11 13.75
C TYR A 136 12.97 -10.22 12.82
N TRP A 137 13.45 -11.33 13.39
CA TRP A 137 13.77 -12.55 12.65
C TRP A 137 12.52 -13.42 12.48
N MET A 138 11.55 -12.92 11.73
CA MET A 138 10.30 -13.62 11.44
C MET A 138 9.90 -13.44 9.98
N LYS A 139 9.00 -14.30 9.50
CA LYS A 139 8.42 -14.21 8.16
C LYS A 139 7.47 -13.00 8.10
N SER A 140 7.42 -12.31 6.96
CA SER A 140 6.59 -11.12 6.79
C SER A 140 5.10 -11.44 6.88
N LYS A 141 4.29 -10.44 7.26
CA LYS A 141 2.83 -10.57 7.25
C LYS A 141 2.27 -10.68 5.83
N LEU A 142 2.82 -9.93 4.86
CA LEU A 142 2.39 -10.00 3.46
C LEU A 142 2.51 -11.41 2.88
N SER A 143 3.56 -12.14 3.24
CA SER A 143 3.76 -13.51 2.75
C SER A 143 2.72 -14.52 3.26
N ARG A 144 1.88 -14.13 4.22
CA ARG A 144 0.76 -14.93 4.75
C ARG A 144 -0.55 -14.70 4.00
N ALA A 145 -0.65 -13.64 3.20
CA ALA A 145 -1.80 -13.39 2.34
C ALA A 145 -2.01 -14.57 1.39
N GLY A 146 -3.24 -15.08 1.28
CA GLY A 146 -3.59 -16.23 0.44
C GLY A 146 -3.32 -17.61 1.05
N SER A 147 -2.62 -17.72 2.20
CA SER A 147 -2.39 -19.00 2.90
C SER A 147 -3.18 -19.14 4.19
N THR A 148 -2.95 -18.27 5.18
CA THR A 148 -3.70 -18.24 6.46
C THR A 148 -4.82 -17.19 6.45
N LEU A 149 -4.73 -16.17 5.60
CA LEU A 149 -5.77 -15.19 5.33
C LEU A 149 -6.36 -15.50 3.94
N LYS A 150 -7.43 -16.29 3.90
CA LYS A 150 -8.11 -16.69 2.64
C LYS A 150 -8.75 -15.52 1.91
N TYR A 151 -9.14 -14.49 2.64
CA TYR A 151 -9.74 -13.26 2.12
C TYR A 151 -9.37 -12.12 3.08
N LEU A 152 -9.05 -10.97 2.51
CA LEU A 152 -8.95 -9.69 3.22
C LEU A 152 -10.18 -8.88 2.83
N THR A 153 -10.99 -8.50 3.81
CA THR A 153 -12.11 -7.61 3.61
C THR A 153 -11.62 -6.17 3.43
N ALA A 154 -12.37 -5.34 2.71
CA ALA A 154 -12.02 -3.93 2.51
C ALA A 154 -11.83 -3.18 3.85
N SER A 155 -12.57 -3.58 4.88
CA SER A 155 -12.44 -3.10 6.26
C SER A 155 -11.10 -3.45 6.91
N GLU A 156 -10.53 -4.62 6.62
CA GLU A 156 -9.23 -5.04 7.17
C GLU A 156 -8.05 -4.40 6.42
N MET A 157 -8.27 -3.93 5.19
CA MET A 157 -7.27 -3.17 4.43
C MET A 157 -7.15 -1.72 4.91
N SER A 158 -8.18 -1.17 5.57
CA SER A 158 -8.17 0.17 6.14
C SER A 158 -8.20 0.14 7.67
N ASN A 159 -7.03 0.04 8.31
CA ASN A 159 -6.88 0.39 9.73
C ASN A 159 -6.91 1.91 9.97
N ALA A 160 -7.11 2.71 8.91
CA ALA A 160 -7.29 4.14 9.04
C ALA A 160 -8.68 4.40 9.63
N LYS A 161 -8.73 4.93 10.85
CA LYS A 161 -9.90 5.72 11.27
C LYS A 161 -10.12 6.77 10.17
N PRO A 162 -11.35 6.93 9.63
CA PRO A 162 -11.61 7.98 8.66
C PRO A 162 -11.11 9.30 9.25
N SER A 163 -10.08 9.87 8.64
CA SER A 163 -9.40 11.06 9.13
C SER A 163 -10.28 12.30 9.02
N LEU A 164 -11.39 12.19 8.27
CA LEU A 164 -12.39 13.22 8.15
C LEU A 164 -13.67 12.79 8.89
N PRO A 165 -14.33 13.71 9.61
CA PRO A 165 -15.71 13.49 10.01
C PRO A 165 -16.55 13.20 8.76
N SER A 166 -17.55 12.33 8.89
CA SER A 166 -18.54 12.06 7.84
C SER A 166 -19.40 13.31 7.61
N ASN A 167 -18.82 14.36 7.04
CA ASN A 167 -19.54 15.55 6.64
C ASN A 167 -19.99 15.39 5.19
N THR A 168 -21.28 15.10 5.00
CA THR A 168 -21.92 15.00 3.68
C THR A 168 -22.32 16.35 3.09
N GLU A 169 -22.16 17.49 3.80
CA GLU A 169 -22.61 18.80 3.33
C GLU A 169 -22.02 19.18 1.97
N VAL A 170 -20.73 18.90 1.75
CA VAL A 170 -20.06 19.22 0.48
C VAL A 170 -20.64 18.36 -0.65
N PHE A 171 -20.92 17.10 -0.36
CA PHE A 171 -21.51 16.16 -1.31
C PHE A 171 -22.95 16.55 -1.66
N GLU A 172 -23.76 16.90 -0.66
CA GLU A 172 -25.14 17.36 -0.86
C GLU A 172 -25.19 18.65 -1.68
N LYS A 173 -24.36 19.65 -1.33
CA LYS A 173 -24.25 20.90 -2.13
C LYS A 173 -23.76 20.65 -3.55
N PHE A 174 -22.85 19.70 -3.74
CA PHE A 174 -22.40 19.29 -5.07
C PHE A 174 -23.54 18.67 -5.89
N LEU A 175 -24.35 17.80 -5.29
CA LEU A 175 -25.51 17.20 -5.96
C LEU A 175 -26.55 18.26 -6.33
N GLU A 176 -26.86 19.20 -5.42
CA GLU A 176 -27.79 20.30 -5.69
C GLU A 176 -27.31 21.19 -6.84
N GLU A 177 -26.05 21.62 -6.79
CA GLU A 177 -25.49 22.50 -7.82
C GLU A 177 -25.33 21.75 -9.16
N GLY A 178 -25.01 20.45 -9.12
CA GLY A 178 -24.95 19.60 -10.30
C GLY A 178 -26.31 19.44 -10.99
N LYS A 179 -27.39 19.26 -10.21
CA LYS A 179 -28.77 19.25 -10.72
C LYS A 179 -29.16 20.61 -11.32
N LYS A 180 -28.84 21.71 -10.63
CA LYS A 180 -29.08 23.07 -11.12
C LYS A 180 -28.41 23.36 -12.46
N ARG A 181 -27.19 22.84 -12.66
CA ARG A 181 -26.41 23.00 -13.89
C ARG A 181 -26.70 21.96 -14.97
N ARG A 182 -27.61 21.00 -14.72
CA ARG A 182 -27.91 19.88 -15.63
C ARG A 182 -26.65 19.12 -16.06
N LEU A 183 -25.83 18.74 -15.08
CA LEU A 183 -24.64 17.93 -15.32
C LEU A 183 -25.03 16.47 -15.56
N ASN A 184 -25.08 16.09 -16.84
CA ASN A 184 -25.49 14.74 -17.25
C ASN A 184 -24.29 13.78 -17.39
N ASN A 185 -23.09 14.33 -17.54
CA ASN A 185 -21.84 13.59 -17.79
C ASN A 185 -20.93 13.62 -16.55
N CYS A 186 -21.46 13.21 -15.40
CA CYS A 186 -20.69 13.06 -14.17
C CYS A 186 -21.07 11.76 -13.47
N GLU A 187 -20.08 10.93 -13.23
CA GLU A 187 -20.21 9.58 -12.70
C GLU A 187 -20.90 9.59 -11.34
N VAL A 188 -20.59 10.56 -10.49
CA VAL A 188 -21.22 10.71 -9.17
C VAL A 188 -22.74 10.96 -9.27
N ILE A 189 -23.18 11.69 -10.30
CA ILE A 189 -24.60 12.00 -10.53
C ILE A 189 -25.33 10.80 -11.14
N LYS A 190 -24.66 10.00 -11.98
CA LYS A 190 -25.21 8.76 -12.57
C LYS A 190 -25.67 7.74 -11.52
N TYR A 191 -25.06 7.76 -10.33
CA TYR A 191 -25.42 6.88 -9.22
C TYR A 191 -26.53 7.41 -8.31
N GLN A 192 -27.13 8.56 -8.63
CA GLN A 192 -28.28 9.08 -7.88
C GLN A 192 -29.59 8.41 -8.30
N ASN A 193 -30.49 8.21 -7.33
CA ASN A 193 -31.77 7.53 -7.57
C ASN A 193 -32.68 8.25 -8.58
N ASP A 194 -32.49 9.56 -8.75
CA ASP A 194 -33.27 10.40 -9.66
C ASP A 194 -32.58 10.66 -11.00
N TYR A 195 -31.47 9.96 -11.29
CA TYR A 195 -30.82 10.04 -12.59
C TYR A 195 -31.69 9.38 -13.67
N VAL A 196 -31.93 10.11 -14.75
CA VAL A 196 -32.66 9.60 -15.92
C VAL A 196 -31.64 8.93 -16.84
N PHE A 197 -31.61 7.61 -16.79
CA PHE A 197 -30.76 6.80 -17.66
C PHE A 197 -31.25 6.88 -19.11
N ASP A 198 -30.32 6.83 -20.05
CA ASP A 198 -30.65 6.48 -21.43
C ASP A 198 -31.15 5.04 -21.51
N GLN A 199 -31.86 4.71 -22.59
CA GLN A 199 -32.54 3.42 -22.75
C GLN A 199 -31.58 2.23 -22.59
N THR A 200 -30.34 2.35 -23.10
CA THR A 200 -29.29 1.33 -22.96
C THR A 200 -28.65 1.30 -21.57
N GLU A 201 -28.37 2.45 -20.94
CA GLU A 201 -27.81 2.51 -19.57
C GLU A 201 -28.80 1.99 -18.52
N SER A 202 -30.10 2.13 -18.79
CA SER A 202 -31.18 1.61 -17.93
C SER A 202 -31.17 0.07 -17.84
N LEU A 203 -30.58 -0.60 -18.84
CA LEU A 203 -30.44 -2.05 -18.94
C LEU A 203 -29.11 -2.56 -18.39
N SER A 204 -28.25 -1.67 -17.86
CA SER A 204 -27.01 -2.09 -17.23
C SER A 204 -27.29 -2.95 -15.99
N MET A 205 -26.42 -3.93 -15.74
CA MET A 205 -26.53 -4.81 -14.57
C MET A 205 -26.60 -4.03 -13.25
N HIS A 206 -25.89 -2.91 -13.16
CA HIS A 206 -25.93 -2.04 -12.00
C HIS A 206 -27.34 -1.50 -11.73
N THR A 207 -27.98 -0.92 -12.76
CA THR A 207 -29.33 -0.34 -12.67
C THR A 207 -30.38 -1.42 -12.36
N LEU A 208 -30.29 -2.57 -13.02
CA LEU A 208 -31.22 -3.69 -12.80
C LEU A 208 -31.12 -4.24 -11.36
N VAL A 209 -29.90 -4.38 -10.83
CA VAL A 209 -29.68 -4.83 -9.45
C VAL A 209 -30.21 -3.81 -8.44
N LEU A 210 -30.00 -2.52 -8.66
CA LEU A 210 -30.55 -1.47 -7.79
C LEU A 210 -32.09 -1.40 -7.85
N LYS A 211 -32.67 -1.64 -9.03
CA LYS A 211 -34.13 -1.63 -9.24
C LYS A 211 -34.82 -2.80 -8.57
N TYR A 212 -34.32 -4.02 -8.78
CA TYR A 212 -35.02 -5.23 -8.31
C TYR A 212 -34.58 -5.70 -6.92
N LYS A 213 -33.37 -5.36 -6.47
CA LYS A 213 -32.79 -5.72 -5.15
C LYS A 213 -33.01 -7.19 -4.76
N GLU A 214 -33.04 -8.07 -5.76
CA GLU A 214 -33.37 -9.48 -5.59
C GLU A 214 -32.11 -10.27 -5.19
N ARG A 215 -32.24 -11.18 -4.23
CA ARG A 215 -31.10 -11.96 -3.71
C ARG A 215 -30.91 -13.29 -4.45
N SER A 216 -31.96 -13.79 -5.09
CA SER A 216 -31.92 -15.02 -5.88
C SER A 216 -31.71 -14.70 -7.35
N CYS A 217 -30.71 -15.33 -7.98
CA CYS A 217 -30.40 -15.12 -9.40
C CYS A 217 -31.56 -15.53 -10.30
N ASP A 218 -32.22 -16.67 -10.03
CA ASP A 218 -33.30 -17.18 -10.89
C ASP A 218 -34.49 -16.21 -10.90
N ARG A 219 -34.89 -15.73 -9.72
CA ARG A 219 -35.97 -14.73 -9.58
C ARG A 219 -35.59 -13.36 -10.15
N PHE A 220 -34.31 -13.02 -10.13
CA PHE A 220 -33.80 -11.79 -10.73
C PHE A 220 -33.92 -11.85 -12.25
N LEU A 221 -33.55 -12.98 -12.87
CA LEU A 221 -33.63 -13.18 -14.31
C LEU A 221 -35.08 -13.21 -14.81
N GLU A 222 -36.01 -13.82 -14.05
CA GLU A 222 -37.45 -13.79 -14.38
C GLU A 222 -38.04 -12.37 -14.42
N LYS A 223 -37.48 -11.44 -13.63
CA LYS A 223 -37.92 -10.05 -13.56
C LYS A 223 -37.32 -9.16 -14.65
N ILE A 224 -36.30 -9.66 -15.35
CA ILE A 224 -35.69 -8.95 -16.48
C ILE A 224 -36.45 -9.37 -17.74
N ALA A 225 -37.32 -8.49 -18.22
CA ALA A 225 -37.97 -8.62 -19.52
C ALA A 225 -37.31 -7.64 -20.49
N LEU A 226 -36.54 -8.18 -21.45
CA LEU A 226 -35.96 -7.42 -22.56
C LEU A 226 -36.80 -7.65 -23.81
N SER A 227 -37.10 -6.58 -24.55
CA SER A 227 -37.72 -6.69 -25.87
C SER A 227 -36.66 -6.91 -26.96
N ASP A 228 -37.06 -7.43 -28.13
CA ASP A 228 -36.14 -7.60 -29.27
C ASP A 228 -35.52 -6.26 -29.72
N ALA A 229 -36.23 -5.15 -29.53
CA ALA A 229 -35.71 -3.81 -29.79
C ALA A 229 -34.63 -3.39 -28.79
N ASP A 230 -34.74 -3.80 -27.52
CA ASP A 230 -33.74 -3.54 -26.49
C ASP A 230 -32.45 -4.31 -26.80
N VAL A 231 -32.58 -5.58 -27.20
CA VAL A 231 -31.45 -6.43 -27.59
C VAL A 231 -30.72 -5.83 -28.78
N TYR A 232 -31.46 -5.43 -29.83
CA TYR A 232 -30.87 -4.80 -31.01
C TYR A 232 -30.11 -3.50 -30.71
N ASN A 233 -30.60 -2.69 -29.75
CA ASN A 233 -29.94 -1.45 -29.35
C ASN A 233 -28.70 -1.68 -28.47
N ILE A 234 -28.63 -2.79 -27.72
CA ILE A 234 -27.45 -3.17 -26.92
C ILE A 234 -26.34 -3.76 -27.80
N GLU A 235 -26.69 -4.54 -28.82
CA GLU A 235 -25.73 -5.23 -29.69
C GLU A 235 -25.02 -4.32 -30.71
N LYS A 236 -25.47 -3.07 -30.85
CA LYS A 236 -24.94 -2.08 -31.79
C LYS A 236 -23.80 -1.25 -31.21
#